data_AF-A0A1S8CT03-F1
#
_entry.id   AF-A0A1S8CT03-F1
#
_cell.length_a   1.000
_cell.length_b   1.000
_cell.length_c   1.000
_cell.angle_alpha   90.00
_cell.angle_beta   90.00
_cell.angle_gamma   90.00
#
_symmetry.space_group_name_H-M   'P 1'
#
loop_
_entity.id
_entity.type
_entity.pdbx_description
1 polymer ?
#
loop_
_entity_poly.entity_id
_entity_poly.type
_entity_poly.pdbx_seq_one_letter_code
_entity_poly.pdbx_strand_id
1 'polypeptide(L)'
;MKYQLLQHRALWLVLLGIGLILLLGLWSGAGYVLVVWLGWQVQTSATVFMLLLFALILAVMYSIRTINRWIKNWHLRHPRKIEHYQQLLPFEQLGCLWLLNAKTSKQQEIEAIFNQSASLRQLVKAHLLRENAQLEQAAHALNQGSALTDLLVLEQIELHIAAQQYDQAQAALTALGQQPVSAFAQSLNPAWDESIQGLWAKLLIAQPWLLLDMAAAPALTPVQAYGWLLALHQQLAQAHPEQLQQLLAYYQVAQNQPEFWQDIASARQWLFVLNQINQDGMPLEQQQSLIQQRQQLADQLLRLEFDPRILNIWLQNQLQEGNVECQHFTQRLNELAQRYPGQPSIALAQWHQLKAEQQTEAAQNILHNWPQHPDFGYLRLKEALNSQPELLADLELLYQARSQLENQANSQTSATG
;
A
#
# COMPACT_ATOMS: atom_id res chain seq x y z
N MET A 1 -0.78 -35.30 -9.50
CA MET A 1 -1.65 -36.26 -10.23
C MET A 1 -1.33 -36.43 -11.73
N LYS A 2 -1.00 -35.39 -12.52
CA LYS A 2 -0.74 -35.53 -13.99
C LYS A 2 0.41 -36.48 -14.39
N TYR A 3 1.40 -36.72 -13.52
CA TYR A 3 2.53 -37.62 -13.82
C TYR A 3 2.18 -39.12 -13.75
N GLN A 4 1.18 -39.50 -12.95
CA GLN A 4 0.79 -40.91 -12.78
C GLN A 4 0.07 -41.45 -14.03
N LEU A 5 -0.87 -40.69 -14.60
CA LEU A 5 -1.59 -41.08 -15.83
C LEU A 5 -0.65 -41.34 -17.03
N LEU A 6 0.41 -40.53 -17.18
CA LEU A 6 1.40 -40.71 -18.26
C LEU A 6 2.26 -41.98 -18.06
N GLN A 7 2.61 -42.34 -16.83
CA GLN A 7 3.35 -43.56 -16.54
C GLN A 7 2.52 -44.81 -16.85
N HIS A 8 1.22 -44.80 -16.56
CA HIS A 8 0.34 -45.93 -16.83
C HIS A 8 0.15 -46.12 -18.34
N ARG A 9 0.03 -45.03 -19.12
CA ARG A 9 -0.09 -45.09 -20.59
C ARG A 9 1.14 -45.71 -21.28
N ALA A 10 2.34 -45.40 -20.80
CA ALA A 10 3.57 -45.98 -21.34
C ALA A 10 3.65 -47.50 -21.05
N LEU A 11 3.24 -47.91 -19.85
CA LEU A 11 3.23 -49.32 -19.43
C LEU A 11 2.23 -50.13 -20.26
N TRP A 12 1.04 -49.58 -20.53
CA TRP A 12 0.05 -50.19 -21.42
C TRP A 12 0.55 -50.36 -22.86
N LEU A 13 1.27 -49.38 -23.41
CA LEU A 13 1.85 -49.48 -24.76
C LEU A 13 2.94 -50.56 -24.86
N VAL A 14 3.76 -50.71 -23.81
CA VAL A 14 4.77 -51.78 -23.75
C VAL A 14 4.10 -53.16 -23.66
N LEU A 15 3.08 -53.30 -22.81
CA LEU A 15 2.32 -54.56 -22.70
C LEU A 15 1.62 -54.93 -24.00
N LEU A 16 1.03 -53.94 -24.69
CA LEU A 16 0.37 -54.15 -25.98
C LEU A 16 1.37 -54.58 -27.07
N GLY A 17 2.55 -53.97 -27.11
CA GLY A 17 3.63 -54.34 -28.02
C GLY A 17 4.12 -55.78 -27.81
N ILE A 18 4.34 -56.17 -26.55
CA ILE A 18 4.73 -57.56 -26.20
C ILE A 18 3.61 -58.54 -26.57
N GLY A 19 2.35 -58.21 -26.25
CA GLY A 19 1.20 -59.03 -26.60
C GLY A 19 1.06 -59.25 -28.09
N LEU A 20 1.27 -58.22 -28.91
CA LEU A 20 1.22 -58.30 -30.38
C LEU A 20 2.31 -59.24 -30.92
N ILE A 21 3.54 -59.12 -30.43
CA ILE A 21 4.67 -59.96 -30.86
C ILE A 21 4.42 -61.44 -30.53
N LEU A 22 3.88 -61.73 -29.35
CA LEU A 22 3.53 -63.10 -28.94
C LEU A 22 2.40 -63.67 -29.80
N LEU A 23 1.38 -62.88 -30.12
CA LEU A 23 0.23 -63.30 -30.93
C LEU A 23 0.64 -63.59 -32.38
N LEU A 24 1.46 -62.72 -32.98
CA LEU A 24 2.07 -62.93 -34.30
C LEU A 24 2.98 -64.17 -34.32
N GLY A 25 3.69 -64.42 -33.22
CA GLY A 25 4.55 -65.59 -33.04
C GLY A 25 3.80 -66.92 -32.98
N LEU A 26 2.64 -66.94 -32.35
CA LEU A 26 1.78 -68.12 -32.29
C LEU A 26 1.12 -68.43 -33.64
N TRP A 27 0.83 -67.41 -34.44
CA TRP A 27 0.15 -67.55 -35.74
C TRP A 27 1.07 -67.93 -36.90
N SER A 28 2.33 -67.50 -36.87
CA SER A 28 3.31 -67.70 -37.97
C SER A 28 4.12 -69.00 -37.89
N GLY A 29 4.01 -69.76 -36.79
CA GLY A 29 4.79 -70.98 -36.55
C GLY A 29 6.25 -70.70 -36.15
N ALA A 30 6.97 -71.73 -35.69
CA ALA A 30 8.36 -71.61 -35.19
C ALA A 30 9.36 -71.32 -36.32
N GLY A 31 9.32 -70.11 -36.88
CA GLY A 31 10.34 -69.62 -37.81
C GLY A 31 11.69 -69.51 -37.11
N TYR A 32 12.74 -70.02 -37.74
CA TYR A 32 14.11 -69.91 -37.24
C TYR A 32 14.81 -68.74 -37.91
N VAL A 33 15.42 -67.88 -37.11
CA VAL A 33 16.28 -66.80 -37.56
C VAL A 33 17.70 -67.19 -37.21
N LEU A 34 18.53 -67.34 -38.24
CA LEU A 34 19.95 -67.58 -38.10
C LEU A 34 20.66 -66.23 -38.20
N VAL A 35 21.26 -65.79 -37.10
CA VAL A 35 22.04 -64.56 -37.05
C VAL A 35 23.51 -64.96 -37.18
N VAL A 36 24.16 -64.54 -38.27
CA VAL A 36 25.62 -64.65 -38.42
C VAL A 36 26.22 -63.27 -38.17
N TRP A 37 27.11 -63.19 -37.18
CA TRP A 37 27.85 -61.96 -36.91
C TRP A 37 29.28 -62.28 -36.49
N LEU A 38 30.26 -61.73 -37.21
CA LEU A 38 31.71 -61.93 -36.97
C LEU A 38 32.11 -63.40 -36.68
N GLY A 39 31.57 -64.33 -37.48
CA GLY A 39 31.87 -65.77 -37.36
C GLY A 39 31.05 -66.52 -36.31
N TRP A 40 30.28 -65.83 -35.48
CA TRP A 40 29.34 -66.46 -34.54
C TRP A 40 28.01 -66.75 -35.25
N GLN A 41 27.52 -67.98 -35.11
CA GLN A 41 26.23 -68.40 -35.63
C GLN A 41 25.31 -68.74 -34.47
N VAL A 42 24.23 -67.96 -34.32
CA VAL A 42 23.22 -68.21 -33.29
C VAL A 42 21.89 -68.48 -33.97
N GLN A 43 21.31 -69.65 -33.69
CA GLN A 43 19.98 -70.03 -34.15
C GLN A 43 18.98 -69.70 -33.06
N THR A 44 18.02 -68.82 -33.36
CA THR A 44 16.96 -68.44 -32.43
C THR A 44 15.59 -68.53 -33.11
N SER A 45 14.52 -68.63 -32.33
CA SER A 45 13.18 -68.46 -32.89
C SER A 45 12.94 -67.00 -33.25
N ALA A 46 12.19 -66.76 -34.34
CA ALA A 46 11.83 -65.43 -34.80
C ALA A 46 11.13 -64.60 -33.72
N THR A 47 10.37 -65.25 -32.84
CA THR A 47 9.68 -64.60 -31.71
C THR A 47 10.64 -64.07 -30.66
N VAL A 48 11.64 -64.87 -30.28
CA VAL A 48 12.68 -64.45 -29.33
C VAL A 48 13.52 -63.33 -29.92
N PHE A 49 13.84 -63.40 -31.21
CA PHE A 49 14.56 -62.34 -31.90
C PHE A 49 13.78 -61.01 -31.93
N MET A 50 12.47 -61.06 -32.23
CA MET A 50 11.61 -59.87 -32.23
C MET A 50 11.44 -59.25 -30.83
N LEU A 51 11.33 -60.08 -29.78
CA LEU A 51 11.31 -59.59 -28.40
C LEU A 51 12.62 -58.93 -28.00
N LEU A 52 13.76 -59.49 -28.41
CA LEU A 52 15.08 -58.91 -28.14
C LEU A 52 15.23 -57.56 -28.85
N LEU A 53 14.80 -57.46 -30.12
CA LEU A 53 14.82 -56.21 -30.87
C LEU A 53 13.89 -55.16 -30.23
N PHE A 54 12.71 -55.55 -29.78
CA PHE A 54 11.79 -54.66 -29.07
C PHE A 54 12.38 -54.16 -27.74
N ALA A 55 13.02 -55.05 -26.97
CA ALA A 55 13.72 -54.69 -25.74
C ALA A 55 14.89 -53.72 -26.01
N LEU A 56 15.63 -53.92 -27.11
CA LEU A 56 16.71 -53.02 -27.53
C LEU A 56 16.18 -51.62 -27.85
N ILE A 57 15.06 -51.52 -28.58
CA ILE A 57 14.41 -50.24 -28.89
C ILE A 57 13.99 -49.53 -27.59
N LEU A 58 13.36 -50.24 -26.66
CA LEU A 58 12.98 -49.68 -25.37
C LEU A 58 14.19 -49.20 -24.56
N ALA A 59 15.29 -49.95 -24.56
CA ALA A 59 16.52 -49.58 -23.89
C ALA A 59 17.12 -48.28 -24.48
N VAL A 60 17.16 -48.16 -25.82
CA VAL A 60 17.63 -46.94 -26.50
C VAL A 60 16.74 -45.76 -26.16
N MET A 61 15.41 -45.90 -26.23
CA MET A 61 14.47 -44.83 -25.87
C MET A 61 14.62 -44.39 -24.41
N TYR A 62 14.82 -45.36 -23.50
CA TYR A 62 15.03 -45.07 -22.09
C TYR A 62 16.35 -44.33 -21.87
N SER A 63 17.45 -44.78 -22.51
CA SER A 63 18.76 -44.11 -22.45
C SER A 63 18.71 -42.68 -22.99
N ILE A 64 18.03 -42.43 -24.12
CA ILE A 64 17.86 -41.06 -24.64
C ILE A 64 17.12 -40.18 -23.62
N ARG A 65 16.08 -40.72 -22.96
CA ARG A 65 15.31 -39.99 -21.96
C ARG A 65 16.11 -39.71 -20.70
N THR A 66 16.91 -40.65 -20.21
CA THR A 66 17.77 -40.44 -19.03
C THR A 66 18.88 -39.45 -19.34
N ILE A 67 19.51 -39.53 -20.51
CA ILE A 67 20.50 -38.56 -20.99
C ILE A 67 19.89 -37.16 -21.07
N ASN A 68 18.72 -36.99 -21.70
CA ASN A 68 18.06 -35.67 -21.79
C ASN A 68 17.70 -35.11 -20.41
N ARG A 69 17.24 -35.96 -19.48
CA ARG A 69 16.98 -35.56 -18.08
C ARG A 69 18.27 -35.15 -17.38
N TRP A 70 19.35 -35.90 -17.57
CA TRP A 70 20.65 -35.63 -16.99
C TRP A 70 21.22 -34.30 -17.52
N ILE A 71 21.20 -34.08 -18.83
CA ILE A 71 21.62 -32.82 -19.46
C ILE A 71 20.80 -31.64 -18.94
N LYS A 72 19.48 -31.77 -18.84
CA LYS A 72 18.60 -30.70 -18.31
C LYS A 72 18.92 -30.39 -16.84
N ASN A 73 19.10 -31.41 -16.02
CA ASN A 73 19.44 -31.25 -14.61
C ASN A 73 20.87 -30.72 -14.41
N TRP A 74 21.79 -31.04 -15.31
CA TRP A 74 23.16 -30.52 -15.31
C TRP A 74 23.20 -29.03 -15.63
N HIS A 75 22.43 -28.57 -16.63
CA HIS A 75 22.28 -27.14 -16.92
C HIS A 75 21.69 -26.34 -15.75
N LEU A 76 20.76 -26.95 -14.98
CA LEU A 76 20.20 -26.33 -13.77
C LEU A 76 21.19 -26.25 -12.61
N ARG A 77 22.15 -27.19 -12.52
CA ARG A 77 23.15 -27.25 -11.43
C ARG A 77 24.42 -26.48 -11.74
N HIS A 78 24.69 -26.22 -13.02
CA HIS A 78 25.82 -25.41 -13.49
C HIS A 78 25.30 -24.27 -14.35
N PRO A 79 24.63 -23.28 -13.75
CA PRO A 79 24.25 -22.08 -14.47
C PRO A 79 25.52 -21.45 -15.05
N ARG A 80 25.54 -21.29 -16.38
CA ARG A 80 26.63 -20.56 -17.04
C ARG A 80 26.68 -19.17 -16.42
N LYS A 81 27.88 -18.67 -16.11
CA LYS A 81 28.04 -17.28 -15.73
C LYS A 81 27.65 -16.42 -16.93
N ILE A 82 26.56 -15.68 -16.79
CA ILE A 82 26.09 -14.75 -17.82
C ILE A 82 26.79 -13.42 -17.53
N GLU A 83 27.70 -13.02 -18.41
CA GLU A 83 28.50 -11.79 -18.23
C GLU A 83 27.83 -10.58 -18.88
N HIS A 84 26.95 -10.79 -19.86
CA HIS A 84 26.33 -9.72 -20.64
C HIS A 84 24.80 -9.78 -20.55
N TYR A 85 24.18 -8.66 -20.20
CA TYR A 85 22.73 -8.50 -20.07
C TYR A 85 21.95 -8.90 -21.35
N GLN A 86 22.49 -8.63 -22.53
CA GLN A 86 21.84 -8.96 -23.81
C GLN A 86 21.75 -10.47 -24.10
N GLN A 87 22.50 -11.31 -23.37
CA GLN A 87 22.45 -12.77 -23.50
C GLN A 87 21.27 -13.40 -22.74
N LEU A 88 20.61 -12.64 -21.87
CA LEU A 88 19.44 -13.06 -21.11
C LEU A 88 18.20 -13.11 -22.01
N LEU A 89 17.26 -13.99 -21.67
CA LEU A 89 15.94 -14.03 -22.32
C LEU A 89 15.17 -12.73 -22.02
N PRO A 90 14.24 -12.27 -22.88
CA PRO A 90 13.55 -10.99 -22.68
C PRO A 90 12.82 -10.86 -21.32
N PHE A 91 12.27 -11.96 -20.77
CA PHE A 91 11.67 -11.93 -19.43
C PHE A 91 12.71 -11.89 -18.29
N GLU A 92 13.90 -12.47 -18.50
CA GLU A 92 15.03 -12.38 -17.54
C GLU A 92 15.63 -10.97 -17.56
N GLN A 93 15.70 -10.35 -18.73
CA GLN A 93 16.06 -8.94 -18.90
C GLN A 93 15.09 -8.03 -18.12
N LEU A 94 13.78 -8.21 -18.30
CA LEU A 94 12.76 -7.52 -17.52
C LEU A 94 12.90 -7.79 -16.02
N GLY A 95 13.19 -9.04 -15.62
CA GLY A 95 13.45 -9.40 -14.23
C GLY A 95 14.64 -8.64 -13.63
N CYS A 96 15.75 -8.55 -14.36
CA CYS A 96 16.91 -7.74 -13.96
C CYS A 96 16.57 -6.25 -13.87
N LEU A 97 15.84 -5.69 -14.83
CA LEU A 97 15.41 -4.29 -14.78
C LEU A 97 14.47 -4.01 -13.60
N TRP A 98 13.56 -4.95 -13.31
CA TRP A 98 12.64 -4.87 -12.18
C TRP A 98 13.39 -4.91 -10.85
N LEU A 99 14.35 -5.84 -10.68
CA LEU A 99 15.18 -5.93 -9.47
C LEU A 99 16.03 -4.68 -9.23
N LEU A 100 16.42 -3.99 -10.30
CA LEU A 100 17.22 -2.75 -10.23
C LEU A 100 16.35 -1.48 -10.18
N ASN A 101 15.01 -1.60 -10.15
CA ASN A 101 14.09 -0.47 -10.31
C ASN A 101 14.44 0.44 -11.51
N ALA A 102 15.04 -0.13 -12.56
CA ALA A 102 15.59 0.60 -13.71
C ALA A 102 14.52 0.96 -14.76
N LYS A 103 13.24 0.96 -14.36
CA LYS A 103 12.10 1.20 -15.26
C LYS A 103 12.20 2.55 -15.95
N THR A 104 12.59 3.60 -15.21
CA THR A 104 12.71 4.97 -15.72
C THR A 104 14.01 5.20 -16.49
N SER A 105 15.12 4.56 -16.10
CA SER A 105 16.42 4.77 -16.77
C SER A 105 16.59 3.98 -18.08
N LYS A 106 15.86 2.87 -18.24
CA LYS A 106 15.95 1.95 -19.39
C LYS A 106 14.63 1.76 -20.14
N GLN A 107 13.81 2.81 -20.24
CA GLN A 107 12.50 2.77 -20.91
C GLN A 107 12.56 2.26 -22.37
N GLN A 108 13.56 2.68 -23.14
CA GLN A 108 13.71 2.26 -24.55
C GLN A 108 13.98 0.75 -24.69
N GLU A 109 14.68 0.14 -23.74
CA GLU A 109 14.95 -1.30 -23.72
C GLU A 109 13.67 -2.08 -23.38
N ILE A 110 12.85 -1.56 -22.47
CA ILE A 110 11.54 -2.13 -22.13
C ILE A 110 10.61 -2.08 -23.36
N GLU A 111 10.52 -0.95 -24.05
CA GLU A 111 9.72 -0.82 -25.26
C GLU A 111 10.19 -1.78 -26.36
N ALA A 112 11.51 -1.94 -26.55
CA ALA A 112 12.10 -2.88 -27.51
C ALA A 112 11.72 -4.34 -27.21
N ILE A 113 11.72 -4.74 -25.93
CA ILE A 113 11.30 -6.08 -25.49
C ILE A 113 9.81 -6.30 -25.81
N PHE A 114 8.95 -5.32 -25.50
CA PHE A 114 7.50 -5.47 -25.68
C PHE A 114 7.03 -5.23 -27.12
N ASN A 115 7.84 -4.67 -28.01
CA ASN A 115 7.52 -4.52 -29.43
C ASN A 115 7.22 -5.85 -30.14
N GLN A 116 7.72 -6.96 -29.61
CA GLN A 116 7.46 -8.31 -30.13
C GLN A 116 6.11 -8.88 -29.66
N SER A 117 5.45 -8.25 -28.69
CA SER A 117 4.17 -8.70 -28.12
C SER A 117 2.98 -8.07 -28.84
N ALA A 118 2.09 -8.89 -29.41
CA ALA A 118 0.86 -8.39 -30.02
C ALA A 118 -0.15 -7.84 -28.98
N SER A 119 -0.13 -8.36 -27.75
CA SER A 119 -1.11 -7.99 -26.71
C SER A 119 -0.65 -6.82 -25.84
N LEU A 120 0.61 -6.82 -25.40
CA LEU A 120 1.10 -5.87 -24.39
C LEU A 120 1.78 -4.64 -24.96
N ARG A 121 2.20 -4.64 -26.24
CA ARG A 121 2.96 -3.53 -26.85
C ARG A 121 2.29 -2.17 -26.62
N GLN A 122 1.00 -2.06 -26.94
CA GLN A 122 0.28 -0.78 -26.84
C GLN A 122 0.06 -0.35 -25.39
N LEU A 123 -0.22 -1.31 -24.50
CA LEU A 123 -0.42 -1.03 -23.07
C LEU A 123 0.87 -0.54 -22.41
N VAL A 124 1.99 -1.24 -22.63
CA VAL A 124 3.29 -0.86 -22.07
C VAL A 124 3.75 0.48 -22.64
N LYS A 125 3.55 0.70 -23.95
CA LYS A 125 3.87 1.98 -24.57
C LYS A 125 3.05 3.12 -23.95
N ALA A 126 1.74 2.94 -23.80
CA ALA A 126 0.88 3.93 -23.15
C ALA A 126 1.31 4.22 -21.70
N HIS A 127 1.62 3.18 -20.94
CA HIS A 127 2.09 3.30 -19.55
C HIS A 127 3.38 4.12 -19.45
N LEU A 128 4.38 3.80 -20.28
CA LEU A 128 5.64 4.55 -20.33
C LEU A 128 5.43 6.01 -20.75
N LEU A 129 4.58 6.26 -21.75
CA LEU A 129 4.24 7.62 -22.19
C LEU A 129 3.53 8.41 -21.08
N ARG A 130 2.64 7.77 -20.33
CA ARG A 130 1.95 8.37 -19.18
C ARG A 130 2.91 8.73 -18.06
N GLU A 131 3.85 7.84 -17.72
CA GLU A 131 4.89 8.14 -16.72
C GLU A 131 5.80 9.30 -17.12
N ASN A 132 5.99 9.50 -18.43
CA ASN A 132 6.73 10.64 -18.98
C ASN A 132 5.87 11.91 -19.14
N ALA A 133 4.67 11.95 -18.56
CA ALA A 133 3.68 13.04 -18.67
C ALA A 133 3.22 13.35 -20.12
N GLN A 134 3.41 12.43 -21.07
CA GLN A 134 2.98 12.58 -22.47
C GLN A 134 1.56 11.99 -22.66
N LEU A 135 0.58 12.61 -22.02
CA LEU A 135 -0.78 12.07 -21.88
C LEU A 135 -1.51 11.90 -23.22
N GLU A 136 -1.38 12.83 -24.16
CA GLU A 136 -2.03 12.72 -25.47
C GLU A 136 -1.50 11.53 -26.28
N GLN A 137 -0.18 11.31 -26.24
CA GLN A 137 0.45 10.20 -26.96
C GLN A 137 0.09 8.86 -26.30
N ALA A 138 -0.02 8.84 -24.98
CA ALA A 138 -0.50 7.67 -24.24
C ALA A 138 -1.95 7.33 -24.63
N ALA A 139 -2.84 8.34 -24.71
CA ALA A 139 -4.21 8.16 -25.17
C ALA A 139 -4.27 7.60 -26.60
N HIS A 140 -3.46 8.15 -27.52
CA HIS A 140 -3.36 7.63 -28.89
C HIS A 140 -2.86 6.19 -28.95
N ALA A 141 -1.93 5.79 -28.09
CA ALA A 141 -1.47 4.40 -28.00
C ALA A 141 -2.57 3.47 -27.49
N LEU A 142 -3.36 3.88 -26.49
CA LEU A 142 -4.49 3.09 -25.97
C LEU A 142 -5.62 2.93 -27.00
N ASN A 143 -5.87 3.96 -27.81
CA ASN A 143 -6.90 3.92 -28.86
C ASN A 143 -6.58 2.93 -30.00
N GLN A 144 -5.32 2.51 -30.15
CA GLN A 144 -4.94 1.47 -31.11
C GLN A 144 -5.38 0.06 -30.66
N GLY A 145 -5.88 -0.08 -29.43
CA GLY A 145 -6.47 -1.30 -28.89
C GLY A 145 -5.46 -2.32 -28.40
N SER A 146 -5.92 -3.20 -27.52
CA SER A 146 -5.18 -4.37 -27.02
C SER A 146 -6.09 -5.59 -26.96
N ALA A 147 -5.52 -6.78 -27.09
CA ALA A 147 -6.21 -8.04 -26.85
C ALA A 147 -6.59 -8.25 -25.37
N LEU A 148 -5.97 -7.50 -24.45
CA LEU A 148 -6.25 -7.57 -23.00
C LEU A 148 -7.12 -6.38 -22.59
N THR A 149 -8.44 -6.54 -22.78
CA THR A 149 -9.43 -5.49 -22.52
C THR A 149 -9.45 -5.04 -21.06
N ASP A 150 -9.26 -5.95 -20.11
CA ASP A 150 -9.34 -5.63 -18.69
C ASP A 150 -8.19 -4.69 -18.26
N LEU A 151 -6.96 -5.00 -18.68
CA LEU A 151 -5.80 -4.13 -18.43
C LEU A 151 -5.87 -2.80 -19.19
N LEU A 152 -6.48 -2.80 -20.37
CA LEU A 152 -6.73 -1.57 -21.13
C LEU A 152 -7.61 -0.61 -20.33
N VAL A 153 -8.67 -1.11 -19.69
CA VAL A 153 -9.55 -0.29 -18.85
C VAL A 153 -8.80 0.28 -17.64
N LEU A 154 -7.95 -0.51 -16.98
CA LEU A 154 -7.14 -0.01 -15.86
C LEU A 154 -6.18 1.12 -16.29
N GLU A 155 -5.47 0.95 -17.40
CA GLU A 155 -4.57 2.00 -17.93
C GLU A 155 -5.34 3.24 -18.40
N GLN A 156 -6.55 3.08 -18.95
CA GLN A 156 -7.42 4.20 -19.29
C GLN A 156 -7.83 4.99 -18.04
N ILE A 157 -8.21 4.31 -16.96
CA ILE A 157 -8.53 4.97 -15.68
C ILE A 157 -7.31 5.75 -15.17
N GLU A 158 -6.12 5.15 -15.18
CA GLU A 158 -4.90 5.84 -14.76
C GLU A 158 -4.55 7.05 -15.62
N LEU A 159 -4.80 6.95 -16.93
CA LEU A 159 -4.66 8.07 -17.85
C LEU A 159 -5.65 9.19 -17.52
N HIS A 160 -6.93 8.87 -17.29
CA HIS A 160 -7.94 9.86 -16.92
C HIS A 160 -7.61 10.56 -15.60
N ILE A 161 -7.12 9.83 -14.60
CA ILE A 161 -6.64 10.41 -13.33
C ILE A 161 -5.47 11.37 -13.59
N ALA A 162 -4.48 10.96 -14.40
CA ALA A 162 -3.33 11.80 -14.74
C ALA A 162 -3.71 13.04 -15.56
N ALA A 163 -4.72 12.93 -16.42
CA ALA A 163 -5.27 14.02 -17.23
C ALA A 163 -6.26 14.92 -16.46
N GLN A 164 -6.44 14.72 -15.15
CA GLN A 164 -7.38 15.45 -14.29
C GLN A 164 -8.85 15.31 -14.72
N GLN A 165 -9.19 14.26 -15.46
CA GLN A 165 -10.55 13.93 -15.89
C GLN A 165 -11.23 13.01 -14.87
N TYR A 166 -11.43 13.54 -13.65
CA TYR A 166 -11.85 12.74 -12.50
C TYR A 166 -13.24 12.10 -12.67
N ASP A 167 -14.19 12.78 -13.31
CA ASP A 167 -15.53 12.25 -13.57
C ASP A 167 -15.51 11.00 -14.45
N GLN A 168 -14.65 11.01 -15.48
CA GLN A 168 -14.50 9.87 -16.39
C GLN A 168 -13.82 8.70 -15.68
N ALA A 169 -12.80 8.97 -14.86
CA ALA A 169 -12.14 7.96 -14.04
C ALA A 169 -13.11 7.31 -13.04
N GLN A 170 -13.94 8.12 -12.37
CA GLN A 170 -14.96 7.63 -11.43
C GLN A 170 -15.98 6.73 -12.14
N ALA A 171 -16.52 7.18 -13.28
CA ALA A 171 -17.51 6.41 -14.04
C ALA A 171 -16.94 5.06 -14.49
N ALA A 172 -15.70 5.05 -14.97
CA ALA A 172 -15.01 3.83 -15.39
C ALA A 172 -14.75 2.86 -14.22
N LEU A 173 -14.28 3.36 -13.07
CA LEU A 173 -14.10 2.54 -11.86
C LEU A 173 -15.41 1.98 -11.32
N THR A 174 -16.48 2.79 -11.34
CA THR A 174 -17.81 2.36 -10.91
C THR A 174 -18.37 1.28 -11.83
N ALA A 175 -18.21 1.45 -13.16
CA ALA A 175 -18.61 0.44 -14.13
C ALA A 175 -17.86 -0.88 -13.94
N LEU A 176 -16.56 -0.81 -13.64
CA LEU A 176 -15.73 -2.00 -13.39
C LEU A 176 -16.21 -2.78 -12.15
N GLY A 177 -16.64 -2.08 -11.10
CA GLY A 177 -17.19 -2.70 -9.89
C GLY A 177 -18.58 -3.34 -10.08
N GLN A 178 -19.36 -2.91 -11.08
CA GLN A 178 -20.70 -3.45 -11.38
C GLN A 178 -20.66 -4.66 -12.33
N GLN A 179 -19.58 -4.82 -13.09
CA GLN A 179 -19.44 -5.91 -14.06
C GLN A 179 -18.95 -7.20 -13.39
N PRO A 180 -19.37 -8.38 -13.87
CA PRO A 180 -18.83 -9.64 -13.37
C PRO A 180 -17.32 -9.73 -13.70
N VAL A 181 -16.52 -10.06 -12.69
CA VAL A 181 -15.06 -10.18 -12.83
C VAL A 181 -14.74 -11.20 -13.93
N SER A 182 -13.98 -10.77 -14.94
CA SER A 182 -13.59 -11.62 -16.07
C SER A 182 -12.74 -12.82 -15.62
N ALA A 183 -12.72 -13.90 -16.41
CA ALA A 183 -11.85 -15.05 -16.11
C ALA A 183 -10.35 -14.68 -16.08
N PHE A 184 -9.97 -13.63 -16.83
CA PHE A 184 -8.62 -13.10 -16.82
C PHE A 184 -8.32 -12.37 -15.50
N ALA A 185 -9.18 -11.45 -15.08
CA ALA A 185 -9.04 -10.75 -13.80
C ALA A 185 -9.01 -11.72 -12.61
N GLN A 186 -9.91 -12.72 -12.60
CA GLN A 186 -9.93 -13.77 -11.57
C GLN A 186 -8.59 -14.54 -11.47
N SER A 187 -7.91 -14.76 -12.60
CA SER A 187 -6.61 -15.45 -12.61
C SER A 187 -5.46 -14.63 -12.02
N LEU A 188 -5.66 -13.31 -11.88
CA LEU A 188 -4.68 -12.36 -11.35
C LEU A 188 -4.95 -11.96 -9.89
N ASN A 189 -6.03 -12.46 -9.28
CA ASN A 189 -6.30 -12.19 -7.87
C ASN A 189 -5.20 -12.77 -6.97
N PRO A 190 -4.76 -12.04 -5.92
CA PRO A 190 -5.33 -10.79 -5.38
C PRO A 190 -4.82 -9.48 -6.02
N ALA A 191 -3.82 -9.53 -6.92
CA ALA A 191 -3.17 -8.33 -7.45
C ALA A 191 -4.11 -7.41 -8.25
N TRP A 192 -5.13 -7.99 -8.90
CA TRP A 192 -6.16 -7.23 -9.59
C TRP A 192 -6.97 -6.35 -8.63
N ASP A 193 -7.45 -6.92 -7.52
CA ASP A 193 -8.24 -6.19 -6.52
C ASP A 193 -7.41 -5.09 -5.83
N GLU A 194 -6.14 -5.38 -5.53
CA GLU A 194 -5.20 -4.37 -4.99
C GLU A 194 -4.97 -3.21 -5.96
N SER A 195 -4.89 -3.49 -7.27
CA SER A 195 -4.73 -2.44 -8.29
C SER A 195 -5.96 -1.52 -8.31
N ILE A 196 -7.18 -2.08 -8.27
CA ILE A 196 -8.42 -1.32 -8.25
C ILE A 196 -8.52 -0.46 -6.99
N GLN A 197 -8.20 -1.03 -5.82
CA GLN A 197 -8.14 -0.28 -4.57
C GLN A 197 -7.12 0.86 -4.63
N GLY A 198 -5.95 0.62 -5.24
CA GLY A 198 -4.93 1.64 -5.49
C GLY A 198 -5.44 2.77 -6.39
N LEU A 199 -6.22 2.47 -7.42
CA LEU A 199 -6.83 3.46 -8.31
C LEU A 199 -7.88 4.30 -7.58
N TRP A 200 -8.75 3.67 -6.79
CA TRP A 200 -9.69 4.38 -5.93
C TRP A 200 -8.96 5.32 -4.98
N ALA A 201 -7.90 4.86 -4.32
CA ALA A 201 -7.12 5.70 -3.43
C ALA A 201 -6.50 6.91 -4.16
N LYS A 202 -5.91 6.71 -5.35
CA LYS A 202 -5.38 7.83 -6.16
C LYS A 202 -6.45 8.84 -6.53
N LEU A 203 -7.64 8.38 -6.94
CA LEU A 203 -8.76 9.24 -7.30
C LEU A 203 -9.25 10.04 -6.08
N LEU A 204 -9.43 9.37 -4.94
CA LEU A 204 -9.93 9.98 -3.71
C LEU A 204 -8.92 10.94 -3.06
N ILE A 205 -7.62 10.71 -3.24
CA ILE A 205 -6.61 11.69 -2.81
C ILE A 205 -6.69 12.96 -3.69
N ALA A 206 -6.98 12.82 -4.98
CA ALA A 206 -7.15 13.97 -5.86
C ALA A 206 -8.48 14.72 -5.62
N GLN A 207 -9.56 13.99 -5.35
CA GLN A 207 -10.91 14.51 -5.07
C GLN A 207 -11.45 13.90 -3.75
N PRO A 208 -11.08 14.44 -2.57
CA PRO A 208 -11.42 13.86 -1.27
C PRO A 208 -12.91 13.82 -0.97
N TRP A 209 -13.65 14.85 -1.41
CA TRP A 209 -15.08 14.97 -1.18
C TRP A 209 -15.90 13.89 -1.88
N LEU A 210 -15.37 13.29 -2.95
CA LEU A 210 -16.05 12.27 -3.73
C LEU A 210 -16.46 11.06 -2.89
N LEU A 211 -15.65 10.70 -1.89
CA LEU A 211 -15.94 9.56 -1.01
C LEU A 211 -17.29 9.70 -0.31
N LEU A 212 -17.66 10.92 0.05
CA LEU A 212 -18.86 11.22 0.83
C LEU A 212 -20.15 11.16 0.00
N ASP A 213 -20.04 11.42 -1.30
CA ASP A 213 -21.18 11.39 -2.23
C ASP A 213 -21.49 9.98 -2.75
N MET A 214 -20.57 9.03 -2.57
CA MET A 214 -20.72 7.66 -3.06
C MET A 214 -21.65 6.83 -2.17
N ALA A 215 -22.69 6.24 -2.77
CA ALA A 215 -23.59 5.31 -2.08
C ALA A 215 -22.90 4.02 -1.61
N ALA A 216 -21.86 3.57 -2.32
CA ALA A 216 -21.06 2.40 -1.98
C ALA A 216 -19.58 2.80 -1.98
N ALA A 217 -19.10 3.29 -0.84
CA ALA A 217 -17.71 3.70 -0.68
C ALA A 217 -16.76 2.49 -0.75
N PRO A 218 -15.62 2.60 -1.46
CA PRO A 218 -14.60 1.57 -1.44
C PRO A 218 -13.95 1.47 -0.05
N ALA A 219 -13.60 0.25 0.36
CA ALA A 219 -12.83 0.04 1.59
C ALA A 219 -11.38 0.53 1.38
N LEU A 220 -10.96 1.51 2.18
CA LEU A 220 -9.61 2.06 2.14
C LEU A 220 -8.71 1.30 3.12
N THR A 221 -7.49 0.99 2.69
CA THR A 221 -6.46 0.51 3.61
C THR A 221 -6.03 1.65 4.56
N PRO A 222 -5.46 1.35 5.74
CA PRO A 222 -5.02 2.38 6.70
C PRO A 222 -4.13 3.47 6.08
N VAL A 223 -3.16 3.07 5.24
CA VAL A 223 -2.25 3.99 4.54
C VAL A 223 -3.01 4.90 3.56
N GLN A 224 -4.00 4.36 2.85
CA GLN A 224 -4.82 5.12 1.90
C GLN A 224 -5.80 6.05 2.62
N ALA A 225 -6.39 5.60 3.74
CA ALA A 225 -7.28 6.40 4.57
C ALA A 225 -6.53 7.62 5.14
N TYR A 226 -5.30 7.41 5.64
CA TYR A 226 -4.43 8.50 6.08
C TYR A 226 -4.14 9.51 4.95
N GLY A 227 -3.77 9.02 3.75
CA GLY A 227 -3.52 9.86 2.58
C GLY A 227 -4.75 10.67 2.15
N TRP A 228 -5.94 10.04 2.17
CA TRP A 228 -7.20 10.71 1.91
C TRP A 228 -7.51 11.80 2.95
N LEU A 229 -7.33 11.52 4.24
CA LEU A 229 -7.54 12.51 5.31
C LEU A 229 -6.58 13.71 5.20
N LEU A 230 -5.34 13.46 4.78
CA LEU A 230 -4.36 14.51 4.56
C LEU A 230 -4.78 15.40 3.38
N ALA A 231 -5.24 14.82 2.28
CA ALA A 231 -5.76 15.57 1.15
C ALA A 231 -7.04 16.35 1.51
N LEU A 232 -7.94 15.74 2.28
CA LEU A 232 -9.17 16.38 2.77
C LEU A 232 -8.86 17.60 3.65
N HIS A 233 -7.89 17.46 4.56
CA HIS A 233 -7.41 18.54 5.42
C HIS A 233 -6.92 19.75 4.61
N GLN A 234 -6.22 19.54 3.49
CA GLN A 234 -5.72 20.64 2.64
C GLN A 234 -6.84 21.39 1.92
N GLN A 235 -7.94 20.70 1.58
CA GLN A 235 -9.06 21.28 0.81
C GLN A 235 -10.19 21.79 1.71
N LEU A 236 -10.08 21.61 3.03
CA LEU A 236 -11.13 21.91 3.99
C LEU A 236 -11.55 23.39 4.01
N ALA A 237 -10.61 24.30 3.75
CA ALA A 237 -10.88 25.74 3.70
C ALA A 237 -11.88 26.16 2.61
N GLN A 238 -12.08 25.33 1.58
CA GLN A 238 -12.99 25.59 0.46
C GLN A 238 -14.30 24.79 0.55
N ALA A 239 -14.52 24.07 1.66
CA ALA A 239 -15.65 23.17 1.82
C ALA A 239 -17.00 23.90 1.89
N HIS A 240 -18.03 23.31 1.27
CA HIS A 240 -19.40 23.77 1.44
C HIS A 240 -20.01 23.27 2.77
N PRO A 241 -20.99 24.00 3.35
CA PRO A 241 -21.64 23.58 4.60
C PRO A 241 -22.27 22.17 4.54
N GLU A 242 -22.85 21.79 3.41
CA GLU A 242 -23.44 20.46 3.21
C GLU A 242 -22.38 19.35 3.24
N GLN A 243 -21.22 19.60 2.61
CA GLN A 243 -20.09 18.66 2.60
C GLN A 243 -19.51 18.46 4.01
N LEU A 244 -19.46 19.52 4.82
CA LEU A 244 -19.06 19.42 6.22
C LEU A 244 -20.03 18.56 7.03
N GLN A 245 -21.34 18.68 6.79
CA GLN A 245 -22.34 17.84 7.46
C GLN A 245 -22.18 16.35 7.07
N GLN A 246 -21.98 16.06 5.78
CA GLN A 246 -21.69 14.70 5.32
C GLN A 246 -20.41 14.14 5.95
N LEU A 247 -19.35 14.97 6.06
CA LEU A 247 -18.10 14.58 6.69
C LEU A 247 -18.28 14.21 8.15
N LEU A 248 -19.03 15.02 8.91
CA LEU A 248 -19.32 14.74 10.31
C LEU A 248 -20.17 13.47 10.49
N ALA A 249 -21.14 13.23 9.60
CA ALA A 249 -21.92 12.00 9.60
C ALA A 249 -21.03 10.77 9.29
N TYR A 250 -20.14 10.88 8.31
CA TYR A 250 -19.18 9.83 7.97
C TYR A 250 -18.24 9.52 9.15
N TYR A 251 -17.71 10.56 9.80
CA TYR A 251 -16.86 10.41 10.98
C TYR A 251 -17.58 9.66 12.11
N GLN A 252 -18.84 9.98 12.41
CA GLN A 252 -19.60 9.29 13.45
C GLN A 252 -19.75 7.78 13.18
N VAL A 253 -19.96 7.40 11.91
CA VAL A 253 -20.01 5.98 11.53
C VAL A 253 -18.62 5.34 11.65
N ALA A 254 -17.58 6.03 11.18
CA ALA A 254 -16.20 5.52 11.22
C ALA A 254 -15.68 5.32 12.66
N GLN A 255 -15.91 6.27 13.57
CA GLN A 255 -15.45 6.21 14.96
C GLN A 255 -16.03 5.01 15.73
N ASN A 256 -17.25 4.59 15.36
CA ASN A 256 -17.93 3.44 15.98
C ASN A 256 -17.39 2.09 15.52
N GLN A 257 -16.54 2.05 14.49
CA GLN A 257 -15.93 0.81 14.01
C GLN A 257 -14.70 0.45 14.85
N PRO A 258 -14.50 -0.83 15.20
CA PRO A 258 -13.36 -1.25 16.02
C PRO A 258 -12.00 -1.04 15.32
N GLU A 259 -11.99 -1.05 13.98
CA GLU A 259 -10.80 -0.85 13.15
C GLU A 259 -10.24 0.57 13.25
N PHE A 260 -11.09 1.56 13.58
CA PHE A 260 -10.71 2.96 13.72
C PHE A 260 -9.55 3.15 14.71
N TRP A 261 -9.60 2.45 15.85
CA TRP A 261 -8.61 2.56 16.91
C TRP A 261 -7.35 1.72 16.66
N GLN A 262 -7.34 0.88 15.63
CA GLN A 262 -6.14 0.14 15.22
C GLN A 262 -5.18 1.02 14.43
N ASP A 263 -5.70 2.01 13.71
CA ASP A 263 -4.91 3.01 12.97
C ASP A 263 -4.87 4.35 13.71
N ILE A 264 -3.95 4.45 14.68
CA ILE A 264 -3.73 5.66 15.48
C ILE A 264 -3.34 6.86 14.60
N ALA A 265 -2.66 6.64 13.47
CA ALA A 265 -2.23 7.72 12.57
C ALA A 265 -3.45 8.39 11.89
N SER A 266 -4.39 7.59 11.37
CA SER A 266 -5.64 8.12 10.82
C SER A 266 -6.52 8.75 11.88
N ALA A 267 -6.65 8.14 13.06
CA ALA A 267 -7.42 8.72 14.17
C ALA A 267 -6.86 10.09 14.61
N ARG A 268 -5.53 10.25 14.63
CA ARG A 268 -4.86 11.54 14.87
C ARG A 268 -5.17 12.55 13.77
N GLN A 269 -5.09 12.13 12.50
CA GLN A 269 -5.37 13.02 11.39
C GLN A 269 -6.83 13.48 11.38
N TRP A 270 -7.78 12.63 11.78
CA TRP A 270 -9.17 13.01 12.02
C TRP A 270 -9.30 14.15 13.03
N LEU A 271 -8.57 14.11 14.14
CA LEU A 271 -8.61 15.20 15.12
C LEU A 271 -8.16 16.53 14.52
N PHE A 272 -7.12 16.51 13.68
CA PHE A 272 -6.65 17.72 13.00
C PHE A 272 -7.67 18.25 11.99
N VAL A 273 -8.28 17.36 11.20
CA VAL A 273 -9.38 17.70 10.28
C VAL A 273 -10.52 18.37 11.05
N LEU A 274 -11.03 17.73 12.11
CA LEU A 274 -12.13 18.26 12.91
C LEU A 274 -11.77 19.61 13.56
N ASN A 275 -10.51 19.78 13.98
CA ASN A 275 -10.06 21.02 14.59
C ASN A 275 -10.00 22.21 13.62
N GLN A 276 -9.87 21.96 12.32
CA GLN A 276 -9.84 23.01 11.30
C GLN A 276 -11.21 23.40 10.76
N ILE A 277 -12.28 22.66 11.10
CA ILE A 277 -13.63 23.00 10.68
C ILE A 277 -14.00 24.38 11.25
N ASN A 278 -14.29 25.33 10.35
CA ASN A 278 -14.72 26.66 10.75
C ASN A 278 -16.09 26.59 11.43
N GLN A 279 -16.16 27.08 12.66
CA GLN A 279 -17.37 27.09 13.48
C GLN A 279 -18.25 28.31 13.19
N ASP A 280 -17.69 29.33 12.56
CA ASP A 280 -18.38 30.57 12.25
C ASP A 280 -19.51 30.32 11.24
N GLY A 281 -20.76 30.48 11.69
CA GLY A 281 -21.95 30.27 10.88
C GLY A 281 -22.66 28.91 11.07
N MET A 282 -22.13 28.01 11.92
CA MET A 282 -22.84 26.79 12.32
C MET A 282 -23.83 27.04 13.47
N PRO A 283 -24.95 26.28 13.55
CA PRO A 283 -25.83 26.30 14.72
C PRO A 283 -25.09 25.95 16.02
N LEU A 284 -25.48 26.58 17.13
CA LEU A 284 -24.83 26.39 18.45
C LEU A 284 -24.77 24.90 18.87
N GLU A 285 -25.83 24.14 18.61
CA GLU A 285 -25.88 22.70 18.93
C GLU A 285 -24.82 21.89 18.15
N GLN A 286 -24.58 22.24 16.88
CA GLN A 286 -23.57 21.57 16.05
C GLN A 286 -22.16 21.94 16.50
N GLN A 287 -21.94 23.20 16.89
CA GLN A 287 -20.66 23.65 17.47
C GLN A 287 -20.36 22.87 18.76
N GLN A 288 -21.32 22.77 19.67
CA GLN A 288 -21.16 22.02 20.92
C GLN A 288 -20.88 20.53 20.65
N SER A 289 -21.63 19.90 19.73
CA SER A 289 -21.39 18.50 19.35
C SER A 289 -19.99 18.29 18.77
N LEU A 290 -19.50 19.19 17.91
CA LEU A 290 -18.16 19.13 17.35
C LEU A 290 -17.08 19.27 18.42
N ILE A 291 -17.24 20.20 19.36
CA ILE A 291 -16.29 20.37 20.47
C ILE A 291 -16.24 19.09 21.31
N GLN A 292 -17.40 18.51 21.65
CA GLN A 292 -17.47 17.26 22.41
C GLN A 292 -16.80 16.09 21.66
N GLN A 293 -17.02 15.96 20.35
CA GLN A 293 -16.40 14.91 19.52
C GLN A 293 -14.88 15.05 19.49
N ARG A 294 -14.37 16.27 19.24
CA ARG A 294 -12.92 16.54 19.29
C ARG A 294 -12.34 16.24 20.66
N GLN A 295 -13.08 16.57 21.73
CA GLN A 295 -12.65 16.36 23.10
C GLN A 295 -12.54 14.87 23.45
N GLN A 296 -13.54 14.06 23.08
CA GLN A 296 -13.50 12.62 23.28
C GLN A 296 -12.37 11.96 22.48
N LEU A 297 -12.20 12.35 21.22
CA LEU A 297 -11.14 11.83 20.36
C LEU A 297 -9.75 12.19 20.91
N ALA A 298 -9.53 13.44 21.29
CA ALA A 298 -8.27 13.89 21.87
C ALA A 298 -7.99 13.18 23.20
N ASP A 299 -8.99 12.98 24.07
CA ASP A 299 -8.82 12.25 25.32
C ASP A 299 -8.35 10.81 25.08
N GLN A 300 -9.02 10.10 24.16
CA GLN A 300 -8.66 8.72 23.85
C GLN A 300 -7.29 8.62 23.20
N LEU A 301 -6.94 9.53 22.28
CA LEU A 301 -5.61 9.57 21.67
C LEU A 301 -4.52 9.80 22.71
N LEU A 302 -4.71 10.73 23.65
CA LEU A 302 -3.77 10.97 24.76
C LEU A 302 -3.69 9.77 25.73
N ARG A 303 -4.67 8.86 25.75
CA ARG A 303 -4.57 7.56 26.45
C ARG A 303 -3.82 6.51 25.64
N LEU A 304 -3.58 6.71 24.35
CA LEU A 304 -2.85 5.73 23.54
C LEU A 304 -1.40 6.18 23.39
N GLU A 305 -1.19 7.43 22.97
CA GLU A 305 0.11 8.00 22.68
C GLU A 305 0.14 9.49 23.05
N PHE A 306 1.25 9.94 23.63
CA PHE A 306 1.41 11.36 23.93
C PHE A 306 1.84 12.13 22.68
N ASP A 307 1.03 13.12 22.28
CA ASP A 307 1.39 14.12 21.26
C ASP A 307 1.04 15.53 21.80
N PRO A 308 2.01 16.46 21.87
CA PRO A 308 1.79 17.79 22.42
C PRO A 308 0.77 18.62 21.61
N ARG A 309 0.61 18.33 20.31
CA ARG A 309 -0.39 19.02 19.47
C ARG A 309 -1.80 18.59 19.84
N ILE A 310 -1.98 17.31 20.17
CA ILE A 310 -3.26 16.76 20.65
C ILE A 310 -3.59 17.36 22.01
N LEU A 311 -2.61 17.47 22.90
CA LEU A 311 -2.79 18.14 24.20
C LEU A 311 -3.25 19.59 24.03
N ASN A 312 -2.66 20.34 23.10
CA ASN A 312 -3.08 21.72 22.82
C ASN A 312 -4.53 21.80 22.34
N ILE A 313 -4.95 20.90 21.45
CA ILE A 313 -6.34 20.84 20.96
C ILE A 313 -7.30 20.50 22.12
N TRP A 314 -6.93 19.52 22.94
CA TRP A 314 -7.69 19.12 24.13
C TRP A 314 -7.87 20.29 25.11
N LEU A 315 -6.80 21.04 25.39
CA LEU A 315 -6.86 22.23 26.25
C LEU A 315 -7.73 23.34 25.65
N GLN A 316 -7.60 23.62 24.35
CA GLN A 316 -8.40 24.64 23.67
C GLN A 316 -9.90 24.32 23.69
N ASN A 317 -10.27 23.05 23.46
CA ASN A 317 -11.66 22.61 23.51
C ASN A 317 -12.26 22.77 24.91
N GLN A 318 -11.51 22.45 25.97
CA GLN A 318 -11.95 22.64 27.35
C GLN A 318 -12.21 24.11 27.70
N LEU A 319 -11.41 25.03 27.15
CA LEU A 319 -11.66 26.47 27.31
C LEU A 319 -12.93 26.92 26.58
N GLN A 320 -13.21 26.34 25.41
CA GLN A 320 -14.39 26.68 24.58
C GLN A 320 -15.71 26.16 25.17
N GLU A 321 -15.71 25.00 25.83
CA GLU A 321 -16.93 24.45 26.45
C GLU A 321 -17.45 25.32 27.60
N GLY A 322 -16.62 26.21 28.17
CA GLY A 322 -16.98 27.06 29.31
C GLY A 322 -17.30 26.29 30.60
N ASN A 323 -17.33 24.96 30.53
CA ASN A 323 -17.65 24.03 31.58
C ASN A 323 -16.36 23.42 32.13
N VAL A 324 -15.45 24.29 32.59
CA VAL A 324 -14.31 23.87 33.42
C VAL A 324 -14.89 23.47 34.77
N GLU A 325 -15.56 22.33 34.84
CA GLU A 325 -15.71 21.61 36.10
C GLU A 325 -14.28 21.24 36.52
N CYS A 326 -13.62 22.15 37.27
CA CYS A 326 -12.20 22.10 37.58
C CYS A 326 -11.74 20.72 38.07
N GLN A 327 -12.62 19.96 38.72
CA GLN A 327 -12.26 18.65 39.29
C GLN A 327 -12.00 17.58 38.22
N HIS A 328 -12.85 17.43 37.20
CA HIS A 328 -12.63 16.41 36.16
C HIS A 328 -11.42 16.75 35.29
N PHE A 329 -11.26 18.02 34.94
CA PHE A 329 -10.10 18.52 34.21
C PHE A 329 -8.79 18.26 34.97
N THR A 330 -8.73 18.63 36.25
CA THR A 330 -7.56 18.47 37.10
C THR A 330 -7.20 17.02 37.31
N GLN A 331 -8.19 16.18 37.62
CA GLN A 331 -7.99 14.75 37.77
C GLN A 331 -7.38 14.16 36.50
N ARG A 332 -7.92 14.56 35.34
CA ARG A 332 -7.45 14.04 34.06
C ARG A 332 -6.04 14.49 33.71
N LEU A 333 -5.72 15.75 33.97
CA LEU A 333 -4.38 16.28 33.77
C LEU A 333 -3.35 15.59 34.67
N ASN A 334 -3.73 15.26 35.91
CA ASN A 334 -2.90 14.48 36.83
C ASN A 334 -2.70 13.03 36.36
N GLU A 335 -3.74 12.37 35.82
CA GLU A 335 -3.61 11.05 35.20
C GLU A 335 -2.61 11.07 34.03
N LEU A 336 -2.66 12.11 33.18
CA LEU A 336 -1.70 12.28 32.09
C LEU A 336 -0.28 12.54 32.61
N ALA A 337 -0.11 13.35 33.66
CA ALA A 337 1.19 13.60 34.28
C ALA A 337 1.81 12.34 34.91
N GLN A 338 0.98 11.49 35.52
CA GLN A 338 1.42 10.19 36.04
C GLN A 338 1.82 9.23 34.91
N ARG A 339 1.07 9.23 33.82
CA ARG A 339 1.32 8.34 32.68
C ARG A 339 2.54 8.74 31.85
N TYR A 340 2.75 10.04 31.68
CA TYR A 340 3.85 10.61 30.90
C TYR A 340 4.68 11.53 31.80
N PRO A 341 5.45 10.97 32.75
CA PRO A 341 6.26 11.76 33.65
C PRO A 341 7.33 12.53 32.86
N GLY A 342 7.59 13.77 33.28
CA GLY A 342 8.62 14.60 32.64
C GLY A 342 8.23 15.18 31.28
N GLN A 343 6.93 15.30 30.96
CA GLN A 343 6.51 16.04 29.78
C GLN A 343 6.33 17.53 30.11
N PRO A 344 7.11 18.45 29.49
CA PRO A 344 7.06 19.87 29.83
C PRO A 344 5.71 20.51 29.48
N SER A 345 5.05 20.07 28.41
CA SER A 345 3.74 20.59 28.00
C SER A 345 2.61 20.19 28.96
N ILE A 346 2.69 19.02 29.61
CA ILE A 346 1.76 18.64 30.70
C ILE A 346 2.03 19.49 31.94
N ALA A 347 3.31 19.64 32.31
CA ALA A 347 3.69 20.47 33.46
C ALA A 347 3.30 21.95 33.28
N LEU A 348 3.39 22.46 32.05
CA LEU A 348 2.95 23.81 31.68
C LEU A 348 1.43 23.95 31.85
N ALA A 349 0.65 22.97 31.39
CA ALA A 349 -0.80 22.94 31.57
C ALA A 349 -1.18 22.89 33.07
N GLN A 350 -0.49 22.07 33.88
CA GLN A 350 -0.71 21.99 35.33
C GLN A 350 -0.39 23.33 36.01
N TRP A 351 0.68 24.00 35.58
CA TRP A 351 1.02 25.32 36.09
C TRP A 351 -0.09 26.35 35.83
N HIS A 352 -0.62 26.41 34.60
CA HIS A 352 -1.71 27.33 34.24
C HIS A 352 -2.99 27.05 35.04
N GLN A 353 -3.32 25.77 35.26
CA GLN A 353 -4.47 25.36 36.07
C GLN A 353 -4.30 25.78 37.54
N LEU A 354 -3.16 25.45 38.17
CA LEU A 354 -2.89 25.82 39.57
C LEU A 354 -2.88 27.33 39.78
N LYS A 355 -2.43 28.09 38.79
CA LYS A 355 -2.53 29.56 38.78
C LYS A 355 -3.97 30.05 38.74
N ALA A 356 -4.82 29.45 37.90
CA ALA A 356 -6.24 29.78 37.84
C ALA A 356 -6.96 29.47 39.17
N GLU A 357 -6.56 28.40 39.86
CA GLU A 357 -7.07 28.00 41.17
C GLU A 357 -6.44 28.76 42.36
N GLN A 358 -5.57 29.74 42.09
CA GLN A 358 -4.84 30.53 43.11
C GLN A 358 -3.90 29.71 44.01
N GLN A 359 -3.55 28.47 43.63
CA GLN A 359 -2.61 27.61 44.35
C GLN A 359 -1.16 27.96 43.99
N THR A 360 -0.69 29.08 44.54
CA THR A 360 0.60 29.69 44.20
C THR A 360 1.81 28.85 44.56
N GLU A 361 1.82 28.19 45.72
CA GLU A 361 2.96 27.36 46.17
C GLU A 361 3.18 26.14 45.27
N ALA A 362 2.10 25.45 44.89
CA ALA A 362 2.16 24.29 44.01
C ALA A 362 2.63 24.67 42.60
N ALA A 363 2.14 25.80 42.06
CA ALA A 363 2.60 26.33 40.78
C ALA A 363 4.09 26.69 40.80
N GLN A 364 4.58 27.24 41.91
CA GLN A 364 5.99 27.63 42.04
C GLN A 364 6.93 26.43 42.12
N ASN A 365 6.48 25.33 42.73
CA ASN A 365 7.21 24.06 42.74
C ASN A 365 7.41 23.51 41.31
N ILE A 366 6.39 23.59 40.45
CA ILE A 366 6.51 23.20 39.04
C ILE A 366 7.59 24.03 38.32
N LEU A 367 7.64 25.35 38.54
CA LEU A 367 8.67 26.21 37.93
C LEU A 367 10.08 25.87 38.39
N HIS A 368 10.25 25.37 39.63
CA HIS A 368 11.54 24.99 40.18
C HIS A 368 12.08 23.68 39.59
N ASN A 369 11.18 22.77 39.24
CA ASN A 369 11.53 21.46 38.67
C ASN A 369 12.00 21.54 37.21
N TRP A 370 11.83 22.68 36.54
CA TRP A 370 12.21 22.90 35.15
C TRP A 370 13.16 24.11 34.96
N PRO A 371 14.37 24.09 35.54
CA PRO A 371 15.27 25.25 35.56
C PRO A 371 15.78 25.63 34.17
N GLN A 372 16.06 24.64 33.31
CA GLN A 372 16.66 24.87 31.99
C GLN A 372 15.64 24.95 30.86
N HIS A 373 14.36 24.70 31.13
CA HIS A 373 13.35 24.70 30.08
C HIS A 373 12.92 26.14 29.74
N PRO A 374 12.91 26.50 28.46
CA PRO A 374 12.66 27.86 28.01
C PRO A 374 11.32 28.47 28.42
N ASP A 375 10.22 27.72 28.25
CA ASP A 375 8.88 28.20 28.56
C ASP A 375 8.71 28.50 30.05
N PHE A 376 9.29 27.66 30.92
CA PHE A 376 9.29 27.88 32.36
C PHE A 376 10.22 29.04 32.77
N GLY A 377 11.30 29.25 32.02
CA GLY A 377 12.15 30.45 32.15
C GLY A 377 11.38 31.73 31.85
N TYR A 378 10.62 31.75 30.76
CA TYR A 378 9.71 32.84 30.43
C TYR A 378 8.67 33.08 31.52
N LEU A 379 8.03 32.03 32.04
CA LEU A 379 7.05 32.16 33.13
C LEU A 379 7.65 32.72 34.42
N ARG A 380 8.86 32.28 34.82
CA ARG A 380 9.56 32.83 36.00
C ARG A 380 9.87 34.32 35.83
N LEU A 381 10.34 34.71 34.65
CA LEU A 381 10.61 36.13 34.34
C LEU A 381 9.33 36.94 34.30
N LYS A 382 8.25 36.39 33.72
CA LYS A 382 6.93 37.02 33.70
C LYS A 382 6.38 37.26 35.12
N GLU A 383 6.53 36.30 36.03
CA GLU A 383 6.14 36.48 37.43
C GLU A 383 7.01 37.51 38.16
N ALA A 384 8.33 37.51 37.93
CA ALA A 384 9.26 38.43 38.59
C ALA A 384 9.11 39.88 38.10
N LEU A 385 8.76 40.06 36.82
CA LEU A 385 8.61 41.37 36.16
C LEU A 385 7.17 41.88 36.17
N ASN A 386 6.26 41.23 36.91
CA ASN A 386 4.83 41.58 36.93
C ASN A 386 4.55 43.03 37.38
N SER A 387 5.51 43.67 38.06
CA SER A 387 5.47 45.08 38.49
C SER A 387 6.08 46.07 37.49
N GLN A 388 6.60 45.61 36.34
CA GLN A 388 7.34 46.40 35.35
C GLN A 388 6.79 46.16 33.93
N PRO A 389 5.74 46.89 33.52
CA PRO A 389 5.01 46.62 32.27
C PRO A 389 5.84 46.83 31.00
N GLU A 390 6.81 47.75 31.01
CA GLU A 390 7.68 48.02 29.85
C GLU A 390 8.62 46.83 29.57
N LEU A 391 9.21 46.25 30.62
CA LEU A 391 10.12 45.09 30.49
C LEU A 391 9.37 43.79 30.18
N LEU A 392 8.09 43.70 30.57
CA LEU A 392 7.21 42.61 30.14
C LEU A 392 6.94 42.66 28.63
N ALA A 393 6.72 43.85 28.07
CA ALA A 393 6.50 44.00 26.64
C ALA A 393 7.75 43.60 25.83
N ASP A 394 8.94 43.98 26.31
CA ASP A 394 10.22 43.57 25.70
C ASP A 394 10.45 42.05 25.80
N LEU A 395 10.12 41.45 26.95
CA LEU A 395 10.18 40.00 27.15
C LEU A 395 9.23 39.24 26.21
N GLU A 396 8.01 39.74 26.02
CA GLU A 396 7.02 39.19 25.09
C GLU A 396 7.51 39.24 23.65
N LEU A 397 8.10 40.36 23.21
CA LEU A 397 8.70 40.49 21.88
C LEU A 397 9.84 39.48 21.65
N LEU A 398 10.72 39.31 22.64
CA LEU A 398 11.82 38.33 22.55
C LEU A 398 11.30 36.89 22.50
N TYR A 399 10.27 36.59 23.28
CA TYR A 399 9.64 35.26 23.28
C TYR A 399 8.94 34.98 21.94
N GLN A 400 8.25 35.96 21.36
CA GLN A 400 7.63 35.85 20.04
C GLN A 400 8.65 35.69 18.92
N ALA A 401 9.74 36.47 18.92
CA ALA A 401 10.79 36.35 17.92
C ALA A 401 11.43 34.96 17.95
N ARG A 402 11.63 34.40 19.14
CA ARG A 402 12.15 33.04 19.30
C ARG A 402 11.17 31.99 18.78
N SER A 403 9.89 32.06 19.15
CA SER A 403 8.92 31.06 18.69
C SER A 403 8.79 31.06 17.16
N GLN A 404 8.91 32.24 16.53
CA GLN A 404 9.01 32.36 15.07
C GLN A 404 10.24 31.65 14.49
N LEU A 405 11.41 31.81 15.10
CA LEU A 405 12.65 31.13 14.67
C LEU A 405 12.55 29.60 14.84
N GLU A 406 11.96 29.10 15.92
CA GLU A 406 11.75 27.66 16.14
C GLU A 406 10.73 27.07 15.14
N ASN A 407 9.67 27.81 14.81
CA ASN A 407 8.71 27.41 13.78
C ASN A 407 9.33 27.37 12.37
N GLN A 408 10.26 28.28 12.07
CA GLN A 408 11.02 28.27 10.81
C GLN A 408 12.02 27.10 10.74
N ALA A 409 12.68 26.76 11.85
CA ALA A 409 13.57 25.59 11.90
C ALA A 409 12.81 24.28 11.72
N ASN A 410 11.65 24.13 12.36
CA ASN A 410 10.84 22.91 12.29
C ASN A 410 10.15 22.70 10.92
N SER A 411 9.85 23.79 10.20
CA SER A 411 9.30 23.73 8.84
C SER A 411 10.35 23.36 7.77
N GLN A 412 11.63 23.66 8.00
CA GLN A 412 12.72 23.23 7.10
C GLN A 412 13.05 21.74 7.26
N THR A 413 12.98 21.19 8.48
CA THR A 413 13.22 19.76 8.73
C THR A 413 12.11 18.83 8.25
N SER A 414 10.89 19.35 8.05
CA SER A 414 9.74 18.58 7.55
C SER A 414 9.61 18.59 6.01
N ALA A 415 10.41 19.38 5.30
CA ALA A 415 10.51 19.36 3.83
C ALA A 415 11.52 18.33 3.29
N THR A 416 12.27 17.65 4.17
CA THR A 416 13.31 16.67 3.83
C THR A 416 13.05 15.26 4.37
N GLY A 417 11.81 14.95 4.77
CA GLY A 417 11.39 13.65 5.29
C GLY A 417 10.54 12.88 4.30
#